data_AF-A0A9N8Z2C4-F1
#
_entry.id   AF-A0A9N8Z2C4-F1
#
_cell.length_a   1.000
_cell.length_b   1.000
_cell.length_c   1.000
_cell.angle_alpha   90.00
_cell.angle_beta   90.00
_cell.angle_gamma   90.00
#
_symmetry.space_group_name_H-M   'P 1'
#
loop_
_entity.id
_entity.type
_entity.pdbx_description
1 polymer ?
#
loop_
_entity_poly.entity_id
_entity_poly.type
_entity_poly.pdbx_seq_one_letter_code
_entity_poly.pdbx_strand_id
1 'polypeptide(L)'
;MDEPQKILEVSILLAGTPIPKVIENFGHYGEQISTLLQNAIHSSKQKLSLRIRNYDVVNMEFPEEKDLLETNGIIITGSASSAYEDVPWINRLVDFTKLVIDKHQHIKLIGVCFGHQIVARAVGFTPKSPIQGMIKGNQILTVQGHPEFVSGVVKLMTYDRLDKGIFAPEFAHTALEAADDKDDGLLIGQRFIEFMTG
;
A
#
# COMPACT_ATOMS: atom_id res chain seq x y z
N MET A 1 -25.86 1.01 -31.66
CA MET A 1 -24.70 0.18 -31.30
C MET A 1 -24.47 0.39 -29.83
N ASP A 2 -24.58 -0.66 -29.01
CA ASP A 2 -24.31 -0.53 -27.58
C ASP A 2 -22.84 -0.18 -27.35
N GLU A 3 -22.58 0.78 -26.46
CA GLU A 3 -21.24 1.15 -26.02
C GLU A 3 -20.52 -0.09 -25.46
N PRO A 4 -19.22 -0.30 -25.79
CA PRO A 4 -18.48 -1.45 -25.29
C PRO A 4 -18.43 -1.44 -23.76
N GLN A 5 -18.83 -2.55 -23.14
CA GLN A 5 -18.79 -2.71 -21.69
C GLN A 5 -17.35 -2.65 -21.21
N LYS A 6 -17.03 -1.69 -20.33
CA LYS A 6 -15.68 -1.55 -19.78
C LYS A 6 -15.40 -2.72 -18.83
N ILE A 7 -14.25 -3.38 -19.00
CA ILE A 7 -13.83 -4.48 -18.13
C ILE A 7 -12.91 -3.89 -17.04
N LEU A 8 -13.21 -4.21 -15.79
CA LEU A 8 -12.38 -3.95 -14.62
C LEU A 8 -11.63 -5.24 -14.26
N GLU A 9 -10.33 -5.26 -14.53
CA GLU A 9 -9.42 -6.35 -14.17
C GLU A 9 -8.87 -6.11 -12.77
N VAL A 10 -9.09 -7.05 -11.85
CA VAL A 10 -8.64 -6.96 -10.46
C VAL A 10 -7.85 -8.21 -10.07
N SER A 11 -6.65 -8.01 -9.55
CA SER A 11 -5.86 -9.09 -8.95
C SER A 11 -6.03 -9.08 -7.44
N ILE A 12 -6.35 -10.23 -6.83
CA ILE A 12 -6.50 -10.37 -5.39
C ILE A 12 -5.35 -11.21 -4.84
N LEU A 13 -4.56 -10.64 -3.95
CA LEU A 13 -3.48 -11.32 -3.24
C LEU A 13 -4.03 -11.89 -1.93
N LEU A 14 -4.22 -13.20 -1.90
CA LEU A 14 -4.77 -13.94 -0.77
C LEU A 14 -3.68 -14.14 0.29
N ALA A 15 -3.73 -13.32 1.35
CA ALA A 15 -2.77 -13.36 2.45
C ALA A 15 -3.16 -14.31 3.60
N GLY A 16 -4.17 -15.15 3.38
CA GLY A 16 -4.66 -16.11 4.36
C GLY A 16 -5.92 -16.81 3.90
N THR A 17 -6.41 -17.70 4.77
CA THR A 17 -7.58 -18.54 4.50
C THR A 17 -8.58 -18.40 5.65
N PRO A 18 -9.89 -18.20 5.37
CA PRO A 18 -10.89 -18.16 6.44
C PRO A 18 -10.99 -19.49 7.18
N ILE A 19 -11.59 -19.49 8.37
CA ILE A 19 -11.90 -20.74 9.07
C ILE A 19 -12.88 -21.61 8.26
N PRO A 20 -12.88 -22.95 8.43
CA PRO A 20 -13.69 -23.85 7.60
C PRO A 20 -15.19 -23.50 7.56
N LYS A 21 -15.76 -23.07 8.68
CA LYS A 21 -17.18 -22.68 8.73
C LYS A 21 -17.49 -21.46 7.86
N VAL A 22 -16.55 -20.52 7.73
CA VAL A 22 -16.70 -19.36 6.84
C VAL A 22 -16.60 -19.82 5.38
N ILE A 23 -15.64 -20.69 5.06
CA ILE A 23 -15.51 -21.23 3.69
C ILE A 23 -16.78 -21.96 3.25
N GLU A 24 -17.33 -22.82 4.12
CA GLU A 24 -18.55 -23.59 3.85
C GLU A 24 -19.76 -22.69 3.53
N ASN A 25 -19.87 -21.52 4.17
CA ASN A 25 -21.05 -20.66 4.06
C ASN A 25 -20.86 -19.47 3.11
N PHE A 26 -19.62 -19.02 2.88
CA PHE A 26 -19.31 -17.76 2.19
C PHE A 26 -18.12 -17.84 1.22
N GLY A 27 -17.43 -18.97 1.11
CA GLY A 27 -16.23 -19.14 0.28
C GLY A 27 -14.96 -18.56 0.90
N HIS A 28 -13.86 -18.59 0.15
CA HIS A 28 -12.59 -17.98 0.55
C HIS A 28 -12.66 -16.45 0.43
N TYR A 29 -11.61 -15.75 0.88
CA TYR A 29 -11.58 -14.28 0.82
C TYR A 29 -11.70 -13.74 -0.61
N GLY A 30 -11.19 -14.47 -1.61
CA GLY A 30 -11.32 -14.13 -3.02
C GLY A 30 -12.78 -14.05 -3.45
N GLU A 31 -13.60 -15.06 -3.14
CA GLU A 31 -15.04 -15.08 -3.48
C GLU A 31 -15.81 -14.01 -2.72
N GLN A 32 -15.49 -13.78 -1.45
CA GLN A 32 -16.14 -12.75 -0.64
C GLN A 32 -15.90 -11.34 -1.20
N ILE A 33 -14.66 -11.01 -1.57
CA ILE A 33 -14.30 -9.73 -2.20
C ILE A 33 -14.92 -9.64 -3.61
N SER A 34 -14.89 -10.73 -4.37
CA SER A 34 -15.54 -10.81 -5.70
C SER A 34 -17.01 -10.45 -5.61
N THR A 35 -17.72 -11.04 -4.65
CA THR A 35 -19.15 -10.80 -4.40
C THR A 35 -19.41 -9.35 -3.99
N LEU A 36 -18.59 -8.80 -3.10
CA LEU A 36 -18.68 -7.39 -2.71
C LEU A 36 -18.55 -6.44 -3.91
N LEU A 37 -17.53 -6.64 -4.75
CA LEU A 37 -17.28 -5.79 -5.92
C LEU A 37 -18.39 -5.92 -6.96
N GLN A 38 -18.89 -7.13 -7.22
CA GLN A 38 -20.01 -7.35 -8.14
C GLN A 38 -21.28 -6.64 -7.65
N ASN A 39 -21.60 -6.75 -6.36
CA ASN A 39 -22.74 -6.06 -5.76
C ASN A 39 -22.58 -4.54 -5.82
N ALA A 40 -21.36 -4.03 -5.60
CA ALA A 40 -21.06 -2.60 -5.74
C ALA A 40 -21.24 -2.10 -7.18
N ILE A 41 -20.79 -2.87 -8.18
CA ILE A 41 -21.00 -2.55 -9.60
C ILE A 41 -22.50 -2.51 -9.90
N HIS A 42 -23.25 -3.55 -9.52
CA HIS A 42 -24.68 -3.65 -9.76
C HIS A 42 -25.46 -2.48 -9.14
N SER A 43 -25.15 -2.13 -7.89
CA SER A 43 -25.80 -1.02 -7.17
C SER A 43 -25.43 0.37 -7.74
N SER A 44 -24.22 0.54 -8.27
CA SER A 44 -23.76 1.81 -8.84
C SER A 44 -24.34 2.15 -10.22
N LYS A 45 -25.09 1.23 -10.85
CA LYS A 45 -25.59 1.33 -12.25
C LYS A 45 -24.50 1.55 -13.31
N GLN A 46 -23.24 1.34 -12.98
CA GLN A 46 -22.14 1.43 -13.94
C GLN A 46 -22.17 0.23 -14.89
N LYS A 47 -22.00 0.47 -16.20
CA LYS A 47 -21.84 -0.58 -17.21
C LYS A 47 -20.39 -1.13 -17.17
N LEU A 48 -20.08 -1.88 -16.12
CA LEU A 48 -18.77 -2.52 -15.91
C LEU A 48 -18.91 -4.04 -15.88
N SER A 49 -17.96 -4.75 -16.49
CA SER A 49 -17.72 -6.17 -16.19
C SER A 49 -16.57 -6.28 -15.20
N LEU A 50 -16.58 -7.30 -14.34
CA LEU A 50 -15.49 -7.57 -13.41
C LEU A 50 -14.78 -8.87 -13.81
N ARG A 51 -13.45 -8.83 -13.93
CA ARG A 51 -12.61 -10.02 -14.05
C ARG A 51 -11.64 -10.08 -12.88
N ILE A 52 -11.58 -11.23 -12.22
CA ILE A 52 -10.77 -11.43 -11.02
C ILE A 52 -9.74 -12.53 -11.26
N ARG A 53 -8.51 -12.28 -10.78
CA ARG A 53 -7.43 -13.27 -10.69
C ARG A 53 -6.94 -13.33 -9.25
N ASN A 54 -6.98 -14.51 -8.65
CA ASN A 54 -6.52 -14.73 -7.29
C ASN A 54 -5.10 -15.29 -7.31
N TYR A 55 -4.28 -14.85 -6.35
CA TYR A 55 -2.91 -15.31 -6.16
C TYR A 55 -2.70 -15.66 -4.69
N ASP A 56 -2.33 -16.90 -4.39
CA ASP A 56 -2.01 -17.32 -3.03
C ASP A 56 -0.59 -16.90 -2.64
N VAL A 57 -0.48 -15.70 -2.09
CA VAL A 57 0.82 -15.13 -1.71
C VAL A 57 1.42 -15.82 -0.48
N VAL A 58 0.63 -16.54 0.31
CA VAL A 58 1.15 -17.39 1.40
C VAL A 58 1.95 -18.55 0.81
N ASN A 59 1.48 -19.11 -0.30
CA ASN A 59 2.18 -20.13 -1.08
C ASN A 59 3.12 -19.56 -2.15
N MET A 60 3.50 -18.28 -2.03
CA MET A 60 4.46 -17.60 -2.92
C MET A 60 3.99 -17.48 -4.38
N GLU A 61 2.68 -17.52 -4.62
CA GLU A 61 2.10 -17.26 -5.93
C GLU A 61 1.84 -15.76 -6.06
N PHE A 62 2.43 -15.14 -7.09
CA PHE A 62 2.31 -13.71 -7.35
C PHE A 62 1.97 -13.46 -8.82
N PRO A 63 1.32 -12.32 -9.15
CA PRO A 63 1.12 -11.88 -10.53
C PRO A 63 2.44 -11.85 -11.31
N GLU A 64 2.41 -12.40 -12.52
CA GLU A 64 3.51 -12.24 -13.48
C GLU A 64 3.43 -10.85 -14.13
N GLU A 65 4.51 -10.42 -14.80
CA GLU A 65 4.57 -9.13 -15.50
C GLU A 65 3.38 -8.90 -16.44
N LYS A 66 2.97 -9.92 -17.19
CA LYS A 66 1.80 -9.85 -18.08
C LYS A 66 0.51 -9.50 -17.32
N ASP A 67 0.34 -10.04 -16.11
CA ASP A 67 -0.84 -9.82 -15.29
C ASP A 67 -0.83 -8.39 -14.72
N LEU A 68 0.36 -7.87 -14.38
CA LEU A 68 0.55 -6.49 -13.92
C LEU A 68 0.24 -5.46 -15.02
N LEU A 69 0.53 -5.78 -16.28
CA LEU A 69 0.19 -4.91 -17.41
C LEU A 69 -1.32 -4.86 -17.69
N GLU A 70 -2.04 -5.94 -17.41
CA GLU A 70 -3.50 -6.03 -17.66
C GLU A 70 -4.34 -5.52 -16.48
N THR A 71 -3.87 -5.70 -15.25
CA THR A 71 -4.66 -5.41 -14.06
C THR A 71 -4.87 -3.92 -13.85
N ASN A 72 -6.09 -3.52 -13.45
CA ASN A 72 -6.40 -2.14 -13.10
C ASN A 72 -6.17 -1.87 -11.61
N GLY A 73 -6.25 -2.91 -10.78
CA GLY A 73 -6.07 -2.78 -9.35
C GLY A 73 -5.70 -4.09 -8.67
N ILE A 74 -4.97 -3.96 -7.57
CA ILE A 74 -4.57 -5.06 -6.71
C ILE A 74 -5.24 -4.88 -5.34
N ILE A 75 -5.86 -5.94 -4.83
CA ILE A 75 -6.41 -6.00 -3.47
C ILE A 75 -5.59 -7.00 -2.65
N ILE A 76 -5.01 -6.55 -1.54
CA ILE A 76 -4.33 -7.41 -0.57
C ILE A 76 -5.29 -7.72 0.57
N THR A 77 -5.60 -9.00 0.80
CA THR A 77 -6.61 -9.40 1.78
C THR A 77 -6.14 -9.22 3.24
N GLY A 78 -7.08 -9.42 4.16
CA GLY A 78 -6.75 -9.66 5.55
C GLY A 78 -6.03 -11.00 5.75
N SER A 79 -5.44 -11.15 6.93
CA SER A 79 -4.80 -12.38 7.42
C SER A 79 -4.93 -12.44 8.94
N ALA A 80 -4.83 -13.65 9.50
CA ALA A 80 -4.67 -13.85 10.94
C ALA A 80 -3.20 -13.68 11.40
N SER A 81 -2.25 -13.68 10.46
CA SER A 81 -0.83 -13.42 10.73
C SER A 81 -0.57 -11.95 11.09
N SER A 82 0.53 -11.68 11.78
CA SER A 82 1.02 -10.31 11.96
C SER A 82 1.79 -9.86 10.71
N ALA A 83 1.45 -8.68 10.17
CA ALA A 83 2.16 -8.10 9.03
C ALA A 83 3.61 -7.69 9.34
N TYR A 84 4.06 -7.80 10.58
CA TYR A 84 5.41 -7.45 11.02
C TYR A 84 6.26 -8.66 11.41
N GLU A 85 5.72 -9.88 11.26
CA GLU A 85 6.52 -11.09 11.38
C GLU A 85 7.59 -11.13 10.28
N ASP A 86 8.82 -11.49 10.68
CA ASP A 86 9.94 -11.67 9.78
C ASP A 86 9.91 -13.09 9.19
N VAL A 87 8.99 -13.30 8.25
CA VAL A 87 8.82 -14.59 7.55
C VAL A 87 8.85 -14.39 6.03
N PRO A 88 9.34 -15.40 5.27
CA PRO A 88 9.68 -15.21 3.85
C PRO A 88 8.55 -14.65 2.98
N TRP A 89 7.33 -15.18 3.13
CA TRP A 89 6.20 -14.78 2.30
C TRP A 89 5.72 -13.35 2.60
N ILE A 90 5.78 -12.91 3.86
CA ILE A 90 5.42 -11.54 4.26
C ILE A 90 6.44 -10.55 3.70
N ASN A 91 7.73 -10.84 3.87
CA ASN A 91 8.78 -9.99 3.33
C ASN A 91 8.70 -9.92 1.80
N ARG A 92 8.47 -11.06 1.14
CA ARG A 92 8.25 -11.10 -0.31
C ARG A 92 7.05 -10.26 -0.73
N LEU A 93 5.95 -10.32 0.01
CA LEU A 93 4.75 -9.53 -0.25
C LEU A 93 5.00 -8.02 -0.08
N VAL A 94 5.79 -7.61 0.92
CA VAL A 94 6.22 -6.20 1.08
C VAL A 94 7.06 -5.76 -0.12
N ASP A 95 8.05 -6.57 -0.54
CA ASP A 95 8.91 -6.25 -1.68
C ASP A 95 8.14 -6.20 -3.00
N PHE A 96 7.20 -7.13 -3.20
CA PHE A 96 6.29 -7.10 -4.34
C PHE A 96 5.41 -5.84 -4.33
N THR A 97 4.90 -5.45 -3.16
CA THR A 97 4.08 -4.23 -3.04
C THR A 97 4.89 -2.98 -3.39
N LYS A 98 6.15 -2.91 -2.95
CA LYS A 98 7.09 -1.83 -3.36
C LYS A 98 7.31 -1.81 -4.87
N LEU A 99 7.57 -2.97 -5.48
CA LEU A 99 7.73 -3.10 -6.93
C LEU A 99 6.52 -2.52 -7.68
N VAL A 100 5.31 -2.87 -7.26
CA VAL A 100 4.07 -2.35 -7.89
C VAL A 100 4.00 -0.83 -7.77
N ILE A 101 4.27 -0.27 -6.59
CA ILE A 101 4.25 1.19 -6.35
C ILE A 101 5.27 1.90 -7.24
N ASP A 102 6.50 1.37 -7.33
CA ASP A 102 7.61 2.02 -8.00
C ASP A 102 7.56 1.87 -9.52
N LYS A 103 7.04 0.75 -10.03
CA LYS A 103 7.14 0.37 -11.45
C LYS A 103 5.81 0.32 -12.19
N HIS A 104 4.68 0.24 -11.48
CA HIS A 104 3.35 0.03 -12.09
C HIS A 104 2.32 1.04 -11.57
N GLN A 105 2.62 2.34 -11.72
CA GLN A 105 1.79 3.44 -11.20
C GLN A 105 0.35 3.50 -11.76
N HIS A 106 0.05 2.76 -12.84
CA HIS A 106 -1.32 2.61 -13.36
C HIS A 106 -2.20 1.75 -12.46
N ILE A 107 -1.61 0.82 -11.70
CA ILE A 107 -2.33 -0.11 -10.82
C ILE A 107 -2.77 0.61 -9.54
N LYS A 108 -4.05 0.45 -9.17
CA LYS A 108 -4.58 0.96 -7.89
C LYS A 108 -4.46 -0.11 -6.81
N LEU A 109 -3.73 0.19 -5.73
CA LEU A 109 -3.54 -0.72 -4.60
C LEU A 109 -4.58 -0.47 -3.50
N ILE A 110 -5.17 -1.54 -3.00
CA ILE A 110 -6.09 -1.54 -1.86
C ILE A 110 -5.61 -2.57 -0.85
N GLY A 111 -5.34 -2.13 0.39
CA GLY A 111 -4.99 -3.02 1.50
C GLY A 111 -6.14 -3.17 2.49
N VAL A 112 -6.52 -4.40 2.83
CA VAL A 112 -7.59 -4.69 3.80
C VAL A 112 -7.00 -5.34 5.05
N CYS A 113 -7.21 -4.75 6.24
CA CYS A 113 -6.69 -5.26 7.52
C CYS A 113 -5.15 -5.47 7.46
N PHE A 114 -4.68 -6.72 7.49
CA PHE A 114 -3.27 -7.09 7.23
C PHE A 114 -2.72 -6.42 5.96
N GLY A 115 -3.47 -6.42 4.86
CA GLY A 115 -3.05 -5.78 3.61
C GLY A 115 -2.79 -4.28 3.74
N HIS A 116 -3.52 -3.57 4.60
CA HIS A 116 -3.24 -2.15 4.88
C HIS A 116 -1.86 -1.96 5.53
N GLN A 117 -1.50 -2.85 6.46
CA GLN A 117 -0.21 -2.82 7.14
C GLN A 117 0.94 -3.17 6.18
N ILE A 118 0.72 -4.10 5.24
CA ILE A 118 1.68 -4.40 4.16
C ILE A 118 1.94 -3.18 3.27
N VAL A 119 0.88 -2.48 2.84
CA VAL A 119 1.03 -1.26 2.04
C VAL A 119 1.78 -0.19 2.84
N ALA A 120 1.49 -0.02 4.13
CA ALA A 120 2.27 0.88 4.98
C ALA A 120 3.76 0.47 5.04
N ARG A 121 4.07 -0.82 5.25
CA ARG A 121 5.44 -1.34 5.21
C ARG A 121 6.16 -1.09 3.87
N ALA A 122 5.42 -1.07 2.77
CA ALA A 122 5.97 -0.79 1.46
C ALA A 122 6.28 0.69 1.23
N VAL A 123 5.36 1.59 1.61
CA VAL A 123 5.48 3.04 1.36
C VAL A 123 6.42 3.74 2.34
N GLY A 124 6.42 3.30 3.60
CA GLY A 124 7.21 3.92 4.65
C GLY A 124 6.82 3.29 5.96
N PHE A 125 7.76 2.64 6.63
CA PHE A 125 7.51 2.05 7.94
C PHE A 125 8.72 2.25 8.82
N THR A 126 8.46 2.58 10.08
CA THR A 126 9.44 2.51 11.13
C THR A 126 8.84 1.77 12.33
N PRO A 127 9.64 1.07 13.14
CA PRO A 127 9.15 0.46 14.38
C PRO A 127 8.53 1.46 15.36
N LYS A 128 8.86 2.76 15.24
CA LYS A 128 8.37 3.83 16.12
C LYS A 128 7.01 4.40 15.66
N SER A 129 6.74 4.40 14.36
CA SER A 129 5.48 4.88 13.80
C SER A 129 5.04 3.96 12.65
N PRO A 130 4.21 2.94 12.94
CA PRO A 130 3.74 2.02 11.91
C PRO A 130 2.79 2.68 10.89
N ILE A 131 2.15 3.79 11.28
CA ILE A 131 1.26 4.58 10.42
C ILE A 131 2.01 5.85 10.03
N GLN A 132 2.22 6.06 8.73
CA GLN A 132 2.96 7.21 8.19
C GLN A 132 2.05 8.35 7.72
N GLY A 133 0.75 8.11 7.60
CA GLY A 133 -0.22 9.13 7.22
C GLY A 133 -1.64 8.59 7.29
N MET A 134 -2.62 9.50 7.31
CA MET A 134 -4.05 9.17 7.38
C MET A 134 -4.87 10.19 6.59
N ILE A 135 -5.88 9.72 5.87
CA ILE A 135 -6.90 10.57 5.24
C ILE A 135 -8.28 10.16 5.76
N LYS A 136 -9.12 11.13 6.13
CA LYS A 136 -10.54 10.91 6.43
C LYS A 136 -11.40 11.92 5.69
N GLY A 137 -12.03 11.45 4.62
CA GLY A 137 -12.80 12.31 3.70
C GLY A 137 -11.95 13.49 3.22
N ASN A 138 -12.59 14.66 3.10
CA ASN A 138 -11.92 15.90 2.71
C ASN A 138 -11.62 16.79 3.92
N GLN A 139 -11.62 16.23 5.15
CA GLN A 139 -11.45 17.01 6.38
C GLN A 139 -10.11 16.78 7.06
N ILE A 140 -9.59 15.55 7.03
CA ILE A 140 -8.33 15.20 7.70
C ILE A 140 -7.34 14.61 6.70
N LEU A 141 -6.15 15.19 6.65
CA LEU A 141 -4.95 14.68 6.01
C LEU A 141 -3.78 14.83 7.00
N THR A 142 -3.08 13.74 7.31
CA THR A 142 -1.90 13.76 8.18
C THR A 142 -0.74 13.01 7.53
N VAL A 143 0.48 13.45 7.83
CA VAL A 143 1.72 12.75 7.50
C VAL A 143 2.63 12.73 8.73
N GLN A 144 3.42 11.67 8.88
CA GLN A 144 4.41 11.55 9.95
C GLN A 144 5.73 12.21 9.57
N GLY A 145 6.11 12.13 8.28
CA GLY A 145 7.31 12.77 7.76
C GLY A 145 7.19 14.30 7.74
N HIS A 146 8.34 14.95 7.53
CA HIS A 146 8.47 16.39 7.39
C HIS A 146 8.69 16.76 5.91
N PRO A 147 7.64 16.84 5.07
CA PRO A 147 7.78 17.17 3.65
C PRO A 147 8.37 18.58 3.40
N GLU A 148 8.38 19.42 4.43
CA GLU A 148 9.00 20.75 4.43
C GLU A 148 10.51 20.73 4.70
N PHE A 149 11.07 19.60 5.15
CA PHE A 149 12.51 19.50 5.44
C PHE A 149 13.30 19.33 4.15
N VAL A 150 14.12 20.33 3.86
CA VAL A 150 15.18 20.22 2.84
C VAL A 150 16.45 19.62 3.43
N SER A 151 17.36 19.11 2.60
CA SER A 151 18.66 18.52 2.99
C SER A 151 19.38 19.31 4.10
N GLY A 152 19.46 20.65 3.97
CA GLY A 152 20.10 21.49 4.98
C GLY A 152 19.46 21.41 6.37
N VAL A 153 18.13 21.34 6.44
CA VAL A 153 17.40 21.18 7.71
C VAL A 153 17.68 19.80 8.32
N VAL A 154 17.60 18.74 7.51
CA VAL A 154 17.88 17.37 7.96
C VAL A 154 19.30 17.25 8.51
N LYS A 155 20.30 17.80 7.81
CA LYS A 155 21.70 17.78 8.23
C LYS A 155 21.93 18.52 9.54
N LEU A 156 21.43 19.74 9.66
CA LEU A 156 21.57 20.54 10.89
C LEU A 156 20.91 19.86 12.09
N MET A 157 19.70 19.31 11.91
CA MET A 157 18.99 18.57 12.97
C MET A 157 19.72 17.28 13.35
N THR A 158 20.36 16.61 12.39
CA THR A 158 21.12 15.38 12.62
C THR A 158 22.40 15.65 13.39
N TYR A 159 23.16 16.69 13.03
CA TYR A 159 24.35 17.12 13.77
C TYR A 159 24.00 17.53 15.21
N ASP A 160 22.97 18.37 15.41
CA ASP A 160 22.55 18.78 16.76
C ASP A 160 22.17 17.58 17.65
N ARG A 161 21.50 16.57 17.09
CA ARG A 161 21.14 15.35 17.83
C ARG A 161 22.34 14.43 18.08
N LEU A 162 23.31 14.39 17.18
CA LEU A 162 24.56 13.66 17.37
C LEU A 162 25.38 14.30 18.50
N ASP A 163 25.55 15.62 18.48
CA ASP A 163 26.31 16.37 19.48
C ASP A 163 25.71 16.23 20.89
N LYS A 164 24.38 16.11 20.98
CA LYS A 164 23.65 15.86 22.24
C LYS A 164 23.64 14.39 22.68
N GLY A 165 24.24 13.49 21.91
CA GLY A 165 24.23 12.05 22.18
C GLY A 165 22.84 11.38 22.06
N ILE A 166 21.88 12.03 21.38
CA ILE A 166 20.54 11.49 21.14
C ILE A 166 20.59 10.46 20.00
N PHE A 167 21.40 10.74 18.98
CA PHE A 167 21.64 9.81 17.88
C PHE A 167 22.97 9.08 18.07
N ALA A 168 22.94 7.76 17.86
CA ALA A 168 24.15 6.98 17.71
C ALA A 168 24.90 7.42 16.44
N PRO A 169 26.24 7.41 16.43
CA PRO A 169 27.03 7.84 15.27
C PRO A 169 26.67 7.11 13.98
N GLU A 170 26.39 5.80 14.03
CA GLU A 170 26.04 5.05 12.82
C GLU A 170 24.70 5.53 12.24
N PHE A 171 23.72 5.78 13.10
CA PHE A 171 22.42 6.31 12.67
C PHE A 171 22.54 7.71 12.08
N ALA A 172 23.34 8.59 12.71
CA ALA A 172 23.58 9.93 12.21
C ALA A 172 24.26 9.90 10.83
N HIS A 173 25.21 9.01 10.61
CA HIS A 173 25.86 8.83 9.31
C HIS A 173 24.86 8.45 8.22
N THR A 174 24.05 7.40 8.45
CA THR A 174 23.01 6.98 7.49
C THR A 174 22.03 8.12 7.19
N ALA A 175 21.60 8.86 8.21
CA ALA A 175 20.68 9.98 8.04
C ALA A 175 21.31 11.15 7.23
N LEU A 176 22.61 11.41 7.41
CA LEU A 176 23.33 12.43 6.65
C LEU A 176 23.54 12.03 5.19
N GLU A 177 23.80 10.75 4.92
CA GLU A 177 23.90 10.22 3.55
C GLU A 177 22.56 10.32 2.82
N ALA A 178 21.48 9.88 3.48
CA ALA A 178 20.14 9.92 2.91
C ALA A 178 19.57 11.34 2.77
N ALA A 179 20.15 12.35 3.43
CA ALA A 179 19.63 13.72 3.41
C ALA A 179 19.69 14.38 2.02
N ASP A 180 20.57 13.90 1.14
CA ASP A 180 20.70 14.40 -0.24
C ASP A 180 19.99 13.51 -1.27
N ASP A 181 19.36 12.42 -0.84
CA ASP A 181 18.57 11.58 -1.73
C ASP A 181 17.35 12.34 -2.23
N LYS A 182 16.82 11.90 -3.38
CA LYS A 182 15.58 12.44 -3.92
C LYS A 182 14.43 12.14 -2.96
N ASP A 183 13.76 13.19 -2.49
CA ASP A 183 12.56 13.10 -1.65
C ASP A 183 11.27 13.46 -2.43
N ASP A 184 10.13 13.18 -1.78
CA ASP A 184 8.78 13.44 -2.30
C ASP A 184 8.13 14.71 -1.69
N GLY A 185 8.90 15.58 -1.03
CA GLY A 185 8.39 16.75 -0.29
C GLY A 185 7.53 17.67 -1.15
N LEU A 186 7.96 17.98 -2.38
CA LEU A 186 7.17 18.78 -3.32
C LEU A 186 5.87 18.08 -3.74
N LEU A 187 5.92 16.77 -4.00
CA LEU A 187 4.74 15.99 -4.37
C LEU A 187 3.72 16.00 -3.22
N ILE A 188 4.17 15.79 -1.98
CA ILE A 188 3.31 15.87 -0.80
C ILE A 188 2.75 17.29 -0.62
N GLY A 189 3.56 18.34 -0.83
CA GLY A 189 3.11 19.72 -0.82
C GLY A 189 2.01 20.00 -1.85
N GLN A 190 2.11 19.46 -3.06
CA GLN A 190 1.03 19.53 -4.05
C GLN A 190 -0.25 18.85 -3.56
N ARG A 191 -0.14 17.67 -2.92
CA ARG A 191 -1.29 16.99 -2.31
C ARG A 191 -1.93 17.79 -1.19
N PHE A 192 -1.15 18.53 -0.41
CA PHE A 192 -1.69 19.43 0.62
C PHE A 192 -2.53 20.53 -0.01
N ILE A 193 -2.05 21.14 -1.09
CA ILE A 193 -2.81 22.15 -1.83
C ILE A 193 -4.10 21.55 -2.40
N GLU A 194 -4.01 20.43 -3.15
CA GLU A 194 -5.17 19.73 -3.71
C GLU A 194 -6.23 19.46 -2.64
N PHE A 195 -5.81 18.89 -1.50
CA PHE A 195 -6.69 18.58 -0.39
C PHE A 195 -7.40 19.81 0.20
N MET A 196 -6.68 20.94 0.33
CA MET A 196 -7.25 22.19 0.84
C MET A 196 -8.19 22.86 -0.17
N THR A 197 -8.00 22.61 -1.47
CA THR A 197 -8.78 23.27 -2.53
C THR A 197 -9.94 22.45 -3.07
N GLY A 198 -9.99 21.14 -2.80
CA GLY A 198 -11.07 20.24 -3.22
C GLY A 198 -10.74 19.45 -4.47
#